data_AF-A0A2S7Q192-F1
#
_entry.id   AF-A0A2S7Q192-F1
#
_cell.length_a   1.000
_cell.length_b   1.000
_cell.length_c   1.000
_cell.angle_alpha   90.00
_cell.angle_beta   90.00
_cell.angle_gamma   90.00
#
_symmetry.space_group_name_H-M   'P 1'
#
loop_
_entity.id
_entity.type
_entity.pdbx_description
1 polymer ?
#
loop_
_entity_poly.entity_id
_entity_poly.type
_entity_poly.pdbx_seq_one_letter_code
_entity_poly.pdbx_strand_id
1 'polypeptide(L)'
;MMGEVENDDMMEAFNEASVTGAINPNDTKTKRVGKKKIQAELLKEMVAIDPKCALVTMKAWAKFVEVGSSRQHYTVFTTLDDYLPYRIMDVGEMFWYGVVTFGMGITIPEEEMEICRKLMRPAWIAVGLQNDLYSWPKERDAAARNGHTHVVNAIWVLMREHKLSVKDAEVLCRRMIKERVAEYVQIVRNNKENSNISIDLRKYIEAMQYSISGNVAWSLACPRYNPAVSFNEAQLELIKNGVPRIEKPNSRDESVAQPRKKVDDTSSTSSASSEESYLGLTETPTSHHSSFSSSVPSLSPSEKSPEPLGIYDIISKDNLPALGTEAGTTLPCFHAALLAPYDYLCSLPSKGIREQFIDALNEWVGVPAHLTEKIKKVSHLLHNASLLLDDFQDSSPLRRGKPATHTIFGPAQAINSSSYCIVKALDLVRTFPESPALAFAIGWSPYLSRKNGN
;
A
#
# COMPACT_ATOMS: atom_id res chain seq x y z
N MET A 1 -20.49 18.55 17.89
CA MET A 1 -19.89 19.89 18.11
C MET A 1 -18.39 19.95 17.81
N MET A 2 -17.48 19.55 18.71
CA MET A 2 -16.05 19.91 18.53
C MET A 2 -15.42 19.44 17.21
N GLY A 3 -15.77 18.22 16.75
CA GLY A 3 -15.27 17.66 15.48
C GLY A 3 -15.94 18.18 14.20
N GLU A 4 -17.19 18.68 14.26
CA GLU A 4 -17.84 19.30 13.09
C GLU A 4 -17.08 20.56 12.70
N VAL A 5 -16.84 21.45 13.67
CA VAL A 5 -16.05 22.67 13.47
C VAL A 5 -14.60 22.35 13.06
N GLU A 6 -14.05 21.17 13.36
CA GLU A 6 -12.72 20.77 12.83
C GLU A 6 -12.75 20.37 11.36
N ASN A 7 -13.83 19.73 10.91
CA ASN A 7 -14.04 19.44 9.50
C ASN A 7 -14.28 20.73 8.71
N ASP A 8 -15.05 21.66 9.27
CA ASP A 8 -15.37 22.92 8.59
C ASP A 8 -14.11 23.79 8.35
N ASP A 9 -13.19 23.88 9.31
CA ASP A 9 -11.86 24.49 9.13
C ASP A 9 -11.04 23.81 8.01
N MET A 10 -11.08 22.47 7.93
CA MET A 10 -10.38 21.73 6.88
C MET A 10 -11.01 21.94 5.50
N MET A 11 -12.33 22.05 5.44
CA MET A 11 -13.11 22.33 4.24
C MET A 11 -12.80 23.74 3.70
N GLU A 12 -12.74 24.75 4.58
CA GLU A 12 -12.35 26.11 4.23
C GLU A 12 -10.94 26.13 3.61
N ALA A 13 -9.97 25.48 4.27
CA ALA A 13 -8.60 25.40 3.76
C ALA A 13 -8.49 24.69 2.39
N PHE A 14 -9.22 23.59 2.17
CA PHE A 14 -9.22 22.92 0.85
C PHE A 14 -9.97 23.72 -0.23
N ASN A 15 -11.02 24.47 0.13
CA ASN A 15 -11.67 25.40 -0.80
C ASN A 15 -10.74 26.56 -1.18
N GLU A 16 -10.11 27.21 -0.19
CA GLU A 16 -9.09 28.26 -0.36
C GLU A 16 -7.98 27.81 -1.32
N ALA A 17 -7.47 26.59 -1.09
CA ALA A 17 -6.50 25.92 -1.95
C ALA A 17 -6.99 25.75 -3.39
N SER A 18 -8.21 25.20 -3.57
CA SER A 18 -8.76 24.88 -4.89
C SER A 18 -9.04 26.11 -5.78
N VAL A 19 -9.23 27.29 -5.17
CA VAL A 19 -9.51 28.55 -5.88
C VAL A 19 -8.25 29.38 -6.09
N THR A 20 -7.31 29.37 -5.15
CA THR A 20 -6.17 30.30 -5.15
C THR A 20 -4.80 29.65 -5.42
N GLY A 21 -4.70 28.32 -5.31
CA GLY A 21 -3.42 27.60 -5.33
C GLY A 21 -2.60 27.74 -4.04
N ALA A 22 -3.13 28.39 -3.01
CA ALA A 22 -2.47 28.60 -1.72
C ALA A 22 -3.44 28.42 -0.54
N ILE A 23 -2.87 28.31 0.67
CA ILE A 23 -3.61 28.40 1.94
C ILE A 23 -2.85 29.41 2.81
N ASN A 24 -3.54 30.41 3.36
CA ASN A 24 -2.96 31.35 4.30
C ASN A 24 -2.81 30.67 5.70
N PRO A 25 -1.58 30.45 6.19
CA PRO A 25 -1.35 29.79 7.47
C PRO A 25 -1.47 30.74 8.69
N ASN A 26 -1.75 32.02 8.46
CA ASN A 26 -1.67 33.11 9.44
C ASN A 26 -3.02 33.83 9.66
N ASP A 27 -4.15 33.26 9.23
CA ASP A 27 -5.47 33.78 9.67
C ASP A 27 -5.57 33.66 11.20
N THR A 28 -5.83 34.79 11.86
CA THR A 28 -5.78 34.93 13.31
C THR A 28 -7.03 34.45 14.03
N LYS A 29 -8.07 33.98 13.33
CA LYS A 29 -9.37 33.62 13.93
C LYS A 29 -9.40 32.30 14.71
N THR A 30 -8.51 31.34 14.46
CA THR A 30 -8.62 29.99 15.08
C THR A 30 -7.41 29.58 15.92
N LYS A 31 -7.68 28.93 17.07
CA LYS A 31 -6.66 28.27 17.92
C LYS A 31 -6.05 26.99 17.29
N ARG A 32 -6.19 26.81 15.97
CA ARG A 32 -5.94 25.54 15.24
C ARG A 32 -4.86 25.66 14.16
N VAL A 33 -4.09 26.74 14.21
CA VAL A 33 -2.94 27.11 13.34
C VAL A 33 -2.08 25.92 12.89
N GLY A 34 -1.85 24.92 13.76
CA GLY A 34 -1.09 23.71 13.41
C GLY A 34 -1.69 22.87 12.27
N LYS A 35 -3.01 22.63 12.25
CA LYS A 35 -3.66 21.80 11.20
C LYS A 35 -3.64 22.53 9.85
N LYS A 36 -4.05 23.80 9.82
CA LYS A 36 -4.04 24.62 8.58
C LYS A 36 -2.61 24.81 8.04
N LYS A 37 -1.57 24.83 8.88
CA LYS A 37 -0.16 24.80 8.46
C LYS A 37 0.27 23.49 7.81
N ILE A 38 -0.14 22.33 8.33
CA ILE A 38 0.14 21.03 7.70
C ILE A 38 -0.51 20.96 6.31
N GLN A 39 -1.77 21.41 6.19
CA GLN A 39 -2.46 21.48 4.90
C GLN A 39 -1.78 22.45 3.92
N ALA A 40 -1.31 23.61 4.41
CA ALA A 40 -0.63 24.60 3.58
C ALA A 40 0.72 24.11 3.03
N GLU A 41 1.56 23.46 3.85
CA GLU A 41 2.84 22.90 3.37
C GLU A 41 2.62 21.68 2.46
N LEU A 42 1.63 20.81 2.75
CA LEU A 42 1.24 19.71 1.85
C LEU A 42 0.80 20.23 0.47
N LEU A 43 -0.09 21.23 0.43
CA LEU A 43 -0.52 21.87 -0.81
C LEU A 43 0.67 22.45 -1.59
N LYS A 44 1.55 23.16 -0.90
CA LYS A 44 2.72 23.83 -1.46
C LYS A 44 3.70 22.84 -2.09
N GLU A 45 3.90 21.67 -1.49
CA GLU A 45 4.67 20.59 -2.11
C GLU A 45 3.93 19.95 -3.30
N MET A 46 2.62 19.73 -3.19
CA MET A 46 1.83 19.19 -4.31
C MET A 46 1.80 20.13 -5.53
N VAL A 47 1.63 21.44 -5.32
CA VAL A 47 1.66 22.47 -6.36
C VAL A 47 3.06 22.64 -6.95
N ALA A 48 4.12 22.39 -6.18
CA ALA A 48 5.49 22.38 -6.71
C ALA A 48 5.80 21.16 -7.61
N ILE A 49 4.95 20.12 -7.59
CA ILE A 49 5.05 18.91 -8.43
C ILE A 49 4.12 19.02 -9.65
N ASP A 50 2.82 19.21 -9.42
CA ASP A 50 1.82 19.43 -10.47
C ASP A 50 0.73 20.41 -9.97
N PRO A 51 0.79 21.71 -10.36
CA PRO A 51 -0.21 22.70 -10.00
C PRO A 51 -1.65 22.31 -10.41
N LYS A 52 -1.82 21.66 -11.56
CA LYS A 52 -3.14 21.40 -12.15
C LYS A 52 -3.81 20.25 -11.42
N CYS A 53 -3.11 19.13 -11.24
CA CYS A 53 -3.64 17.98 -10.52
C CYS A 53 -3.77 18.26 -9.01
N ALA A 54 -2.92 19.12 -8.43
CA ALA A 54 -3.08 19.59 -7.05
C ALA A 54 -4.40 20.35 -6.85
N LEU A 55 -4.73 21.31 -7.72
CA LEU A 55 -6.00 22.08 -7.63
C LEU A 55 -7.24 21.17 -7.75
N VAL A 56 -7.23 20.22 -8.69
CA VAL A 56 -8.31 19.22 -8.86
C VAL A 56 -8.45 18.35 -7.60
N THR A 57 -7.33 17.94 -7.01
CA THR A 57 -7.31 17.15 -5.77
C THR A 57 -7.90 17.93 -4.59
N MET A 58 -7.55 19.20 -4.44
CA MET A 58 -8.09 20.05 -3.38
C MET A 58 -9.60 20.29 -3.53
N LYS A 59 -10.09 20.50 -4.76
CA LYS A 59 -11.54 20.57 -5.05
C LYS A 59 -12.26 19.29 -4.61
N ALA A 60 -11.68 18.12 -4.90
CA ALA A 60 -12.24 16.83 -4.53
C ALA A 60 -12.20 16.59 -3.00
N TRP A 61 -11.11 16.98 -2.33
CA TRP A 61 -10.96 16.86 -0.88
C TRP A 61 -11.86 17.84 -0.11
N ALA A 62 -12.04 19.07 -0.59
CA ALA A 62 -13.02 20.01 -0.04
C ALA A 62 -14.43 19.39 -0.06
N LYS A 63 -14.84 18.82 -1.21
CA LYS A 63 -16.14 18.17 -1.34
C LYS A 63 -16.28 16.90 -0.51
N PHE A 64 -15.20 16.12 -0.34
CA PHE A 64 -15.17 14.98 0.59
C PHE A 64 -15.45 15.41 2.04
N VAL A 65 -14.85 16.52 2.49
CA VAL A 65 -15.04 17.05 3.85
C VAL A 65 -16.43 17.69 4.03
N GLU A 66 -16.95 18.41 3.03
CA GLU A 66 -18.33 18.93 3.03
C GLU A 66 -19.38 17.81 3.16
N VAL A 67 -19.24 16.75 2.36
CA VAL A 67 -20.04 15.51 2.45
C VAL A 67 -19.62 14.65 3.66
N GLY A 68 -18.60 15.05 4.40
CA GLY A 68 -18.12 14.45 5.66
C GLY A 68 -18.81 15.05 6.88
N SER A 69 -18.78 16.39 7.04
CA SER A 69 -19.46 17.12 8.12
C SER A 69 -20.97 16.80 8.19
N SER A 70 -21.58 16.50 7.04
CA SER A 70 -23.01 16.18 6.92
C SER A 70 -23.36 14.70 7.19
N ARG A 71 -22.40 13.82 7.52
CA ARG A 71 -22.67 12.40 7.79
C ARG A 71 -23.27 12.19 9.18
N GLN A 72 -24.51 11.74 9.20
CA GLN A 72 -25.15 11.20 10.39
C GLN A 72 -24.52 9.84 10.75
N HIS A 73 -23.43 9.83 11.52
CA HIS A 73 -22.80 8.60 12.04
C HIS A 73 -23.67 7.82 13.07
N TYR A 74 -24.95 8.20 13.21
CA TYR A 74 -25.97 7.54 14.02
C TYR A 74 -27.10 6.93 13.15
N THR A 75 -27.01 7.02 11.82
CA THR A 75 -28.03 6.45 10.90
C THR A 75 -28.02 4.92 10.97
N VAL A 76 -29.17 4.37 11.33
CA VAL A 76 -29.39 2.91 11.37
C VAL A 76 -29.88 2.44 10.00
N PHE A 77 -28.98 1.89 9.20
CA PHE A 77 -29.31 1.30 7.90
C PHE A 77 -29.91 -0.10 8.09
N THR A 78 -31.09 -0.33 7.51
CA THR A 78 -31.83 -1.61 7.61
C THR A 78 -31.79 -2.46 6.35
N THR A 79 -31.38 -1.89 5.22
CA THR A 79 -31.13 -2.61 3.96
C THR A 79 -29.74 -2.26 3.44
N LEU A 80 -29.13 -3.15 2.67
CA LEU A 80 -27.84 -2.88 2.02
C LEU A 80 -27.97 -1.86 0.88
N ASP A 81 -29.11 -1.80 0.20
CA ASP A 81 -29.34 -0.83 -0.88
C ASP A 81 -29.43 0.62 -0.36
N ASP A 82 -29.93 0.85 0.86
CA ASP A 82 -29.83 2.14 1.55
C ASP A 82 -28.40 2.44 2.02
N TYR A 83 -27.66 1.41 2.44
CA TYR A 83 -26.31 1.53 2.99
C TYR A 83 -25.25 1.86 1.92
N LEU A 84 -25.31 1.24 0.74
CA LEU A 84 -24.24 1.36 -0.26
C LEU A 84 -24.02 2.78 -0.81
N PRO A 85 -25.06 3.59 -1.13
CA PRO A 85 -24.87 4.99 -1.54
C PRO A 85 -24.14 5.82 -0.48
N TYR A 86 -24.48 5.62 0.80
CA TYR A 86 -23.74 6.23 1.92
C TYR A 86 -22.30 5.71 1.97
N ARG A 87 -22.09 4.38 1.90
CA ARG A 87 -20.78 3.77 2.11
C ARG A 87 -19.78 4.04 0.98
N ILE A 88 -20.23 4.26 -0.26
CA ILE A 88 -19.38 4.73 -1.38
C ILE A 88 -18.77 6.10 -1.06
N MET A 89 -19.57 7.04 -0.56
CA MET A 89 -19.08 8.35 -0.12
C MET A 89 -18.23 8.22 1.15
N ASP A 90 -18.60 7.33 2.06
CA ASP A 90 -17.96 7.19 3.36
C ASP A 90 -16.57 6.52 3.33
N VAL A 91 -16.40 5.47 2.50
CA VAL A 91 -15.09 4.83 2.26
C VAL A 91 -14.11 5.78 1.55
N GLY A 92 -14.61 6.86 0.94
CA GLY A 92 -13.79 8.00 0.50
C GLY A 92 -13.55 8.12 -1.00
N GLU A 93 -14.54 7.81 -1.84
CA GLU A 93 -14.46 7.98 -3.31
C GLU A 93 -13.78 9.31 -3.70
N MET A 94 -14.28 10.44 -3.19
CA MET A 94 -13.79 11.77 -3.56
C MET A 94 -12.37 12.07 -3.03
N PHE A 95 -11.99 11.49 -1.89
CA PHE A 95 -10.63 11.61 -1.37
C PHE A 95 -9.63 10.82 -2.24
N TRP A 96 -9.96 9.55 -2.52
CA TRP A 96 -9.11 8.65 -3.28
C TRP A 96 -9.02 9.02 -4.76
N TYR A 97 -10.09 9.55 -5.35
CA TYR A 97 -10.07 10.16 -6.68
C TYR A 97 -8.94 11.19 -6.79
N GLY A 98 -8.83 12.11 -5.83
CA GLY A 98 -7.74 13.08 -5.77
C GLY A 98 -6.36 12.43 -5.61
N VAL A 99 -6.22 11.47 -4.69
CA VAL A 99 -4.94 10.75 -4.46
C VAL A 99 -4.45 10.04 -5.73
N VAL A 100 -5.31 9.31 -6.43
CA VAL A 100 -4.96 8.56 -7.64
C VAL A 100 -4.75 9.48 -8.84
N THR A 101 -5.59 10.50 -9.03
CA THR A 101 -5.42 11.44 -10.15
C THR A 101 -4.14 12.25 -10.04
N PHE A 102 -3.80 12.73 -8.83
CA PHE A 102 -2.51 13.37 -8.56
C PHE A 102 -1.33 12.39 -8.74
N GLY A 103 -1.38 11.22 -8.09
CA GLY A 103 -0.29 10.24 -8.11
C GLY A 103 0.01 9.62 -9.49
N MET A 104 -0.88 9.78 -10.47
CA MET A 104 -0.72 9.29 -11.84
C MET A 104 -0.70 10.40 -12.92
N GLY A 105 -0.79 11.69 -12.53
CA GLY A 105 -0.86 12.81 -13.48
C GLY A 105 -2.08 12.74 -14.42
N ILE A 106 -3.22 12.28 -13.91
CA ILE A 106 -4.46 12.06 -14.68
C ILE A 106 -5.37 13.28 -14.53
N THR A 107 -5.86 13.85 -15.64
CA THR A 107 -6.99 14.80 -15.63
C THR A 107 -8.19 14.21 -16.36
N ILE A 108 -9.24 13.86 -15.62
CA ILE A 108 -10.53 13.49 -16.21
C ILE A 108 -11.32 14.78 -16.55
N PRO A 109 -11.88 14.92 -17.77
CA PRO A 109 -12.74 16.05 -18.13
C PRO A 109 -14.03 16.10 -17.27
N GLU A 110 -14.57 17.29 -16.99
CA GLU A 110 -15.75 17.46 -16.13
C GLU A 110 -17.01 16.82 -16.78
N GLU A 111 -17.11 16.86 -18.11
CA GLU A 111 -18.12 16.17 -18.91
C GLU A 111 -18.04 14.62 -18.80
N GLU A 112 -16.86 14.07 -18.47
CA GLU A 112 -16.68 12.63 -18.25
C GLU A 112 -16.93 12.20 -16.80
N MET A 113 -17.05 13.11 -15.83
CA MET A 113 -17.21 12.77 -14.42
C MET A 113 -18.49 11.97 -14.12
N GLU A 114 -19.52 12.12 -14.93
CA GLU A 114 -20.77 11.36 -14.81
C GLU A 114 -20.64 9.90 -15.30
N ILE A 115 -19.94 9.67 -16.42
CA ILE A 115 -19.63 8.30 -16.88
C ILE A 115 -18.55 7.66 -16.00
N CYS A 116 -17.58 8.44 -15.49
CA CYS A 116 -16.61 7.99 -14.50
C CYS A 116 -17.30 7.40 -13.26
N ARG A 117 -18.17 8.16 -12.58
CA ARG A 117 -18.92 7.69 -11.39
C ARG A 117 -19.75 6.43 -11.69
N LYS A 118 -20.40 6.36 -12.85
CA LYS A 118 -21.15 5.16 -13.29
C LYS A 118 -20.26 3.92 -13.47
N LEU A 119 -19.12 4.06 -14.15
CA LEU A 119 -18.18 2.97 -14.37
C LEU A 119 -17.45 2.53 -13.08
N MET A 120 -17.19 3.46 -12.14
CA MET A 120 -16.50 3.15 -10.89
C MET A 120 -17.38 2.49 -9.82
N ARG A 121 -18.71 2.63 -9.90
CA ARG A 121 -19.63 2.16 -8.85
C ARG A 121 -19.39 0.71 -8.38
N PRO A 122 -19.11 -0.28 -9.26
CA PRO A 122 -18.82 -1.65 -8.80
C PRO A 122 -17.49 -1.77 -8.04
N ALA A 123 -16.45 -1.04 -8.45
CA ALA A 123 -15.18 -0.99 -7.71
C ALA A 123 -15.39 -0.38 -6.31
N TRP A 124 -16.17 0.70 -6.20
CA TRP A 124 -16.45 1.35 -4.92
C TRP A 124 -17.22 0.45 -3.95
N ILE A 125 -18.24 -0.26 -4.44
CA ILE A 125 -18.95 -1.25 -3.63
C ILE A 125 -18.00 -2.39 -3.23
N ALA A 126 -17.14 -2.85 -4.13
CA ALA A 126 -16.17 -3.90 -3.83
C ALA A 126 -15.19 -3.48 -2.72
N VAL A 127 -14.55 -2.31 -2.80
CA VAL A 127 -13.60 -1.87 -1.76
C VAL A 127 -14.28 -1.48 -0.45
N GLY A 128 -15.50 -0.93 -0.50
CA GLY A 128 -16.32 -0.66 0.69
C GLY A 128 -16.65 -1.95 1.44
N LEU A 129 -17.25 -2.93 0.77
CA LEU A 129 -17.58 -4.23 1.37
C LEU A 129 -16.33 -5.02 1.81
N GLN A 130 -15.22 -4.92 1.09
CA GLN A 130 -13.93 -5.47 1.55
C GLN A 130 -13.44 -4.80 2.83
N ASN A 131 -13.54 -3.47 2.92
CA ASN A 131 -13.14 -2.73 4.10
C ASN A 131 -13.96 -3.19 5.31
N ASP A 132 -15.29 -3.18 5.17
CA ASP A 132 -16.26 -3.62 6.18
C ASP A 132 -15.97 -5.03 6.68
N LEU A 133 -15.70 -5.96 5.76
CA LEU A 133 -15.43 -7.36 6.06
C LEU A 133 -14.17 -7.58 6.90
N TYR A 134 -13.10 -6.81 6.67
CA TYR A 134 -11.85 -6.92 7.42
C TYR A 134 -11.82 -6.00 8.65
N SER A 135 -12.53 -4.88 8.64
CA SER A 135 -12.64 -3.96 9.77
C SER A 135 -13.67 -4.38 10.82
N TRP A 136 -14.61 -5.27 10.45
CA TRP A 136 -15.74 -5.69 11.26
C TRP A 136 -15.42 -6.01 12.73
N PRO A 137 -14.40 -6.82 13.08
CA PRO A 137 -14.10 -7.10 14.49
C PRO A 137 -13.72 -5.83 15.27
N LYS A 138 -12.85 -4.99 14.68
CA LYS A 138 -12.39 -3.71 15.24
C LYS A 138 -13.56 -2.72 15.42
N GLU A 139 -14.49 -2.66 14.48
CA GLU A 139 -15.62 -1.72 14.48
C GLU A 139 -16.74 -2.17 15.41
N ARG A 140 -17.09 -3.46 15.40
CA ARG A 140 -17.98 -4.09 16.38
C ARG A 140 -17.49 -3.83 17.81
N ASP A 141 -16.20 -4.04 18.07
CA ASP A 141 -15.65 -3.88 19.42
C ASP A 141 -15.52 -2.41 19.83
N ALA A 142 -15.38 -1.49 18.88
CA ALA A 142 -15.45 -0.05 19.14
C ALA A 142 -16.89 0.40 19.46
N ALA A 143 -17.88 -0.06 18.67
CA ALA A 143 -19.29 0.19 18.92
C ALA A 143 -19.73 -0.34 20.30
N ALA A 144 -19.31 -1.57 20.65
CA ALA A 144 -19.60 -2.17 21.95
C ALA A 144 -18.98 -1.37 23.12
N ARG A 145 -17.70 -0.97 23.02
CA ARG A 145 -17.05 -0.13 24.05
C ARG A 145 -17.70 1.24 24.22
N ASN A 146 -18.27 1.80 23.15
CA ASN A 146 -18.95 3.09 23.17
C ASN A 146 -20.45 2.99 23.50
N GLY A 147 -20.98 1.79 23.76
CA GLY A 147 -22.41 1.59 24.05
C GLY A 147 -23.35 1.80 22.85
N HIS A 148 -22.85 1.74 21.61
CA HIS A 148 -23.65 1.92 20.41
C HIS A 148 -24.57 0.72 20.16
N THR A 149 -25.83 0.99 19.79
CA THR A 149 -26.87 -0.03 19.50
C THR A 149 -26.71 -0.70 18.12
N HIS A 150 -25.88 -0.12 17.25
CA HIS A 150 -25.67 -0.53 15.87
C HIS A 150 -24.21 -0.31 15.45
N VAL A 151 -23.82 -0.88 14.31
CA VAL A 151 -22.49 -0.69 13.69
C VAL A 151 -22.72 -0.26 12.25
N VAL A 152 -22.04 0.80 11.80
CA VAL A 152 -22.18 1.35 10.44
C VAL A 152 -21.29 0.55 9.46
N ASN A 153 -21.60 -0.74 9.32
CA ASN A 153 -20.79 -1.74 8.62
C ASN A 153 -21.73 -2.77 7.95
N ALA A 154 -21.47 -3.14 6.70
CA ALA A 154 -22.32 -4.05 5.92
C ALA A 154 -22.62 -5.39 6.61
N ILE A 155 -21.70 -5.94 7.41
CA ILE A 155 -21.93 -7.20 8.14
C ILE A 155 -23.11 -7.05 9.12
N TRP A 156 -23.21 -5.93 9.82
CA TRP A 156 -24.34 -5.65 10.72
C TRP A 156 -25.65 -5.47 9.94
N VAL A 157 -25.62 -4.77 8.80
CA VAL A 157 -26.80 -4.54 7.95
C VAL A 157 -27.33 -5.87 7.41
N LEU A 158 -26.47 -6.71 6.82
CA LEU A 158 -26.83 -8.03 6.28
C LEU A 158 -27.39 -8.98 7.36
N MET A 159 -26.86 -8.93 8.59
CA MET A 159 -27.43 -9.67 9.73
C MET A 159 -28.86 -9.23 10.06
N ARG A 160 -29.19 -7.94 9.94
CA ARG A 160 -30.54 -7.42 10.22
C ARG A 160 -31.50 -7.70 9.08
N GLU A 161 -31.10 -7.38 7.85
CA GLU A 161 -31.92 -7.49 6.64
C GLU A 161 -32.34 -8.95 6.36
N HIS A 162 -31.38 -9.88 6.43
CA HIS A 162 -31.59 -11.28 6.08
C HIS A 162 -31.68 -12.22 7.32
N LYS A 163 -31.66 -11.67 8.54
CA LYS A 163 -31.72 -12.43 9.82
C LYS A 163 -30.60 -13.47 9.96
N LEU A 164 -29.41 -13.16 9.44
CA LEU A 164 -28.27 -14.06 9.37
C LEU A 164 -27.40 -14.06 10.64
N SER A 165 -26.64 -15.13 10.84
CA SER A 165 -25.50 -15.09 11.78
C SER A 165 -24.38 -14.22 11.23
N VAL A 166 -23.43 -13.81 12.10
CA VAL A 166 -22.22 -13.08 11.68
C VAL A 166 -21.48 -13.82 10.57
N LYS A 167 -21.33 -15.15 10.70
CA LYS A 167 -20.59 -15.99 9.75
C LYS A 167 -21.28 -16.05 8.39
N ASP A 168 -22.60 -16.15 8.38
CA ASP A 168 -23.37 -16.21 7.13
C ASP A 168 -23.44 -14.84 6.44
N ALA A 169 -23.50 -13.75 7.22
CA ALA A 169 -23.37 -12.38 6.71
C ALA A 169 -21.97 -12.11 6.11
N GLU A 170 -20.90 -12.63 6.72
CA GLU A 170 -19.56 -12.61 6.11
C GLU A 170 -19.48 -13.40 4.81
N VAL A 171 -20.06 -14.61 4.75
CA VAL A 171 -20.11 -15.43 3.53
C VAL A 171 -20.90 -14.73 2.42
N LEU A 172 -22.02 -14.11 2.77
CA LEU A 172 -22.83 -13.30 1.86
C LEU A 172 -22.07 -12.08 1.34
N CYS A 173 -21.43 -11.32 2.22
CA CYS A 173 -20.58 -10.18 1.86
C CYS A 173 -19.43 -10.61 0.93
N ARG A 174 -18.74 -11.72 1.23
CA ARG A 174 -17.70 -12.32 0.37
C ARG A 174 -18.23 -12.74 -1.01
N ARG A 175 -19.49 -13.18 -1.13
CA ARG A 175 -20.14 -13.43 -2.44
C ARG A 175 -20.37 -12.12 -3.20
N MET A 176 -20.96 -11.12 -2.55
CA MET A 176 -21.28 -9.83 -3.17
C MET A 176 -20.03 -9.08 -3.64
N ILE A 177 -18.93 -9.13 -2.88
CA ILE A 177 -17.61 -8.63 -3.30
C ILE A 177 -17.17 -9.30 -4.61
N LYS A 178 -17.22 -10.64 -4.69
CA LYS A 178 -16.81 -11.37 -5.91
C LYS A 178 -17.64 -10.97 -7.13
N GLU A 179 -18.95 -10.77 -6.96
CA GLU A 179 -19.85 -10.33 -8.03
C GLU A 179 -19.49 -8.92 -8.53
N ARG A 180 -19.29 -7.96 -7.63
CA ARG A 180 -18.89 -6.59 -8.02
C ARG A 180 -17.50 -6.51 -8.63
N VAL A 181 -16.56 -7.35 -8.18
CA VAL A 181 -15.22 -7.45 -8.79
C VAL A 181 -15.29 -8.06 -10.19
N ALA A 182 -16.13 -9.08 -10.41
CA ALA A 182 -16.32 -9.67 -11.73
C ALA A 182 -16.97 -8.69 -12.72
N GLU A 183 -17.99 -7.94 -12.28
CA GLU A 183 -18.60 -6.82 -13.01
C GLU A 183 -17.55 -5.77 -13.37
N TYR A 184 -16.72 -5.36 -12.40
CA TYR A 184 -15.69 -4.34 -12.63
C TYR A 184 -14.58 -4.80 -13.58
N VAL A 185 -14.12 -6.05 -13.49
CA VAL A 185 -13.15 -6.62 -14.44
C VAL A 185 -13.70 -6.59 -15.88
N GLN A 186 -15.01 -6.76 -16.07
CA GLN A 186 -15.61 -6.61 -17.40
C GLN A 186 -15.72 -5.13 -17.83
N ILE A 187 -15.96 -4.19 -16.91
CA ILE A 187 -15.89 -2.75 -17.17
C ILE A 187 -14.49 -2.35 -17.65
N VAL A 188 -13.42 -2.81 -16.99
CA VAL A 188 -12.02 -2.55 -17.41
C VAL A 188 -11.77 -3.07 -18.82
N ARG A 189 -12.13 -4.32 -19.11
CA ARG A 189 -12.00 -4.92 -20.45
C ARG A 189 -12.74 -4.13 -21.52
N ASN A 190 -14.01 -3.83 -21.29
CA ASN A 190 -14.87 -3.14 -22.25
C ASN A 190 -14.39 -1.70 -22.55
N ASN A 191 -13.68 -1.06 -21.61
CA ASN A 191 -13.23 0.33 -21.75
C ASN A 191 -11.78 0.50 -22.17
N LYS A 192 -10.96 -0.56 -22.18
CA LYS A 192 -9.51 -0.48 -22.47
C LYS A 192 -9.18 0.20 -23.81
N GLU A 193 -10.02 -0.02 -24.82
CA GLU A 193 -9.88 0.56 -26.17
C GLU A 193 -11.05 1.48 -26.56
N ASN A 194 -11.92 1.84 -25.60
CA ASN A 194 -13.10 2.67 -25.86
C ASN A 194 -12.69 4.11 -26.23
N SER A 195 -12.85 4.46 -27.51
CA SER A 195 -12.51 5.78 -28.07
C SER A 195 -13.49 6.89 -27.69
N ASN A 196 -14.64 6.56 -27.09
CA ASN A 196 -15.66 7.54 -26.68
C ASN A 196 -15.40 8.14 -25.28
N ILE A 197 -14.25 7.81 -24.67
CA ILE A 197 -13.77 8.36 -23.40
C ILE A 197 -12.28 8.70 -23.50
N SER A 198 -11.84 9.65 -22.68
CA SER A 198 -10.46 10.13 -22.62
C SER A 198 -9.49 9.00 -22.24
N ILE A 199 -8.26 9.12 -22.73
CA ILE A 199 -7.18 8.20 -22.34
C ILE A 199 -6.91 8.22 -20.83
N ASP A 200 -7.22 9.34 -20.17
CA ASP A 200 -7.04 9.54 -18.74
C ASP A 200 -8.15 8.87 -17.91
N LEU A 201 -9.42 8.92 -18.35
CA LEU A 201 -10.46 8.06 -17.78
C LEU A 201 -10.15 6.57 -18.01
N ARG A 202 -9.62 6.17 -19.18
CA ARG A 202 -9.17 4.79 -19.41
C ARG A 202 -8.06 4.35 -18.43
N LYS A 203 -7.04 5.19 -18.21
CA LYS A 203 -6.01 4.96 -17.17
C LYS A 203 -6.62 4.81 -15.78
N TYR A 204 -7.57 5.68 -15.42
CA TYR A 204 -8.21 5.65 -14.10
C TYR A 204 -9.05 4.38 -13.87
N ILE A 205 -9.77 3.92 -14.91
CA ILE A 205 -10.45 2.62 -14.92
C ILE A 205 -9.43 1.47 -14.71
N GLU A 206 -8.30 1.48 -15.42
CA GLU A 206 -7.27 0.44 -15.26
C GLU A 206 -6.47 0.57 -13.95
N ALA A 207 -6.44 1.74 -13.31
CA ALA A 207 -5.83 1.96 -12.00
C ALA A 207 -6.66 1.40 -10.83
N MET A 208 -7.98 1.56 -10.89
CA MET A 208 -8.87 1.20 -9.77
C MET A 208 -8.97 -0.32 -9.52
N GLN A 209 -8.71 -1.18 -10.50
CA GLN A 209 -8.54 -2.62 -10.24
C GLN A 209 -7.35 -2.95 -9.31
N TYR A 210 -6.27 -2.15 -9.34
CA TYR A 210 -5.16 -2.30 -8.40
C TYR A 210 -5.49 -1.74 -7.01
N SER A 211 -6.42 -0.77 -6.92
CA SER A 211 -6.98 -0.35 -5.64
C SER A 211 -7.79 -1.47 -4.99
N ILE A 212 -8.56 -2.25 -5.77
CA ILE A 212 -9.27 -3.45 -5.29
C ILE A 212 -8.29 -4.52 -4.78
N SER A 213 -7.29 -4.92 -5.57
CA SER A 213 -6.37 -6.00 -5.17
C SER A 213 -5.42 -5.58 -4.04
N GLY A 214 -4.95 -4.33 -4.06
CA GLY A 214 -4.14 -3.73 -3.01
C GLY A 214 -4.88 -3.64 -1.68
N ASN A 215 -6.15 -3.24 -1.69
CA ASN A 215 -6.99 -3.20 -0.47
C ASN A 215 -7.15 -4.58 0.18
N VAL A 216 -7.30 -5.65 -0.62
CA VAL A 216 -7.35 -7.03 -0.10
C VAL A 216 -6.01 -7.45 0.51
N ALA A 217 -4.90 -7.29 -0.21
CA ALA A 217 -3.58 -7.69 0.25
C ALA A 217 -3.16 -6.91 1.52
N TRP A 218 -3.44 -5.61 1.56
CA TRP A 218 -3.18 -4.77 2.73
C TRP A 218 -4.07 -5.14 3.92
N SER A 219 -5.39 -5.30 3.73
CA SER A 219 -6.32 -5.56 4.84
C SER A 219 -6.08 -6.90 5.52
N LEU A 220 -5.58 -7.90 4.79
CA LEU A 220 -5.18 -9.22 5.33
C LEU A 220 -3.91 -9.17 6.21
N ALA A 221 -3.09 -8.13 6.10
CA ALA A 221 -1.79 -8.06 6.77
C ALA A 221 -1.59 -6.80 7.64
N CYS A 222 -2.43 -5.77 7.53
CA CYS A 222 -2.16 -4.50 8.18
C CYS A 222 -2.40 -4.56 9.71
N PRO A 223 -1.52 -3.96 10.55
CA PRO A 223 -1.71 -3.90 12.00
C PRO A 223 -3.02 -3.21 12.44
N ARG A 224 -3.66 -2.42 11.57
CA ARG A 224 -4.95 -1.75 11.81
C ARG A 224 -6.10 -2.74 12.01
N TYR A 225 -6.10 -3.87 11.31
CA TYR A 225 -7.12 -4.91 11.40
C TYR A 225 -6.61 -6.20 12.04
N ASN A 226 -5.28 -6.37 12.09
CA ASN A 226 -4.61 -7.57 12.59
C ASN A 226 -3.64 -7.18 13.75
N PRO A 227 -4.14 -6.97 15.00
CA PRO A 227 -3.32 -6.39 16.08
C PRO A 227 -2.11 -7.21 16.54
N ALA A 228 -2.00 -8.47 16.08
CA ALA A 228 -0.85 -9.33 16.33
C ALA A 228 0.33 -9.09 15.34
N VAL A 229 0.13 -8.31 14.27
CA VAL A 229 1.17 -8.00 13.27
C VAL A 229 1.95 -6.75 13.69
N SER A 230 3.28 -6.86 13.73
CA SER A 230 4.17 -5.73 13.94
C SER A 230 4.55 -5.02 12.64
N PHE A 231 4.98 -3.77 12.75
CA PHE A 231 5.72 -3.10 11.69
C PHE A 231 7.11 -3.73 11.49
N ASN A 232 7.74 -3.49 10.34
CA ASN A 232 9.13 -3.93 10.09
C ASN A 232 10.16 -3.02 10.77
N GLU A 233 11.42 -3.45 10.85
CA GLU A 233 12.48 -2.74 11.58
C GLU A 233 12.69 -1.31 11.09
N ALA A 234 12.71 -1.07 9.78
CA ALA A 234 12.85 0.29 9.22
C ALA A 234 11.65 1.19 9.55
N GLN A 235 10.43 0.66 9.56
CA GLN A 235 9.24 1.39 10.00
C GLN A 235 9.29 1.72 11.50
N LEU A 236 9.74 0.77 12.33
CA LEU A 236 9.94 0.99 13.77
C LEU A 236 11.04 2.03 14.04
N GLU A 237 12.11 2.04 13.24
CA GLU A 237 13.15 3.05 13.30
C GLU A 237 12.62 4.44 12.91
N LEU A 238 11.89 4.57 11.80
CA LEU A 238 11.27 5.82 11.37
C LEU A 238 10.25 6.35 12.39
N ILE A 239 9.50 5.47 13.07
CA ILE A 239 8.58 5.83 14.16
C ILE A 239 9.35 6.36 15.39
N LYS A 240 10.53 5.81 15.68
CA LYS A 240 11.35 6.17 16.85
C LYS A 240 12.22 7.41 16.63
N ASN A 241 12.82 7.54 15.45
CA ASN A 241 13.85 8.52 15.12
C ASN A 241 13.31 9.67 14.25
N GLY A 242 12.11 9.53 13.69
CA GLY A 242 11.52 10.45 12.72
C GLY A 242 11.94 10.14 11.27
N VAL A 243 11.30 10.85 10.31
CA VAL A 243 11.65 10.74 8.89
C VAL A 243 12.92 11.56 8.61
N PRO A 244 13.97 10.98 7.98
CA PRO A 244 15.16 11.73 7.56
C PRO A 244 14.81 12.92 6.68
N ARG A 245 15.47 14.06 6.90
CA ARG A 245 15.32 15.22 6.02
C ARG A 245 15.93 14.90 4.66
N ILE A 246 15.13 15.01 3.60
CA ILE A 246 15.65 15.03 2.24
C ILE A 246 16.42 16.34 2.07
N GLU A 247 17.74 16.26 2.01
CA GLU A 247 18.56 17.41 1.65
C GLU A 247 18.24 17.82 0.21
N LYS A 248 17.82 19.08 0.02
CA LYS A 248 17.65 19.62 -1.33
C LYS A 248 19.05 19.66 -1.98
N PRO A 249 19.23 19.18 -3.23
CA PRO A 249 20.53 19.19 -3.88
C PRO A 249 21.06 20.62 -3.93
N ASN A 250 22.27 20.82 -3.41
CA ASN A 250 22.88 22.15 -3.31
C ASN A 250 23.03 22.77 -4.70
N SER A 251 22.35 23.89 -4.93
CA SER A 251 22.48 24.69 -6.16
C SER A 251 23.82 25.44 -6.18
N ARG A 252 24.90 24.71 -6.46
CA ARG A 252 26.27 25.21 -6.62
C ARG A 252 27.00 24.44 -7.72
N ASP A 253 26.83 24.90 -8.97
CA ASP A 253 27.92 25.59 -9.68
C ASP A 253 27.47 25.98 -11.10
N GLU A 254 26.91 27.18 -11.24
CA GLU A 254 26.94 27.92 -12.51
C GLU A 254 27.63 29.26 -12.29
N SER A 255 28.95 29.29 -12.56
CA SER A 255 29.77 30.50 -12.47
C SER A 255 29.55 31.43 -13.67
N VAL A 256 28.33 31.94 -13.86
CA VAL A 256 28.02 32.92 -14.90
C VAL A 256 28.61 34.28 -14.51
N ALA A 257 29.67 34.68 -15.20
CA ALA A 257 30.35 35.95 -14.95
C ALA A 257 29.47 37.15 -15.32
N GLN A 258 29.32 38.12 -14.40
CA GLN A 258 28.74 39.43 -14.69
C GLN A 258 29.81 40.56 -14.72
N PRO A 259 29.64 41.64 -15.51
CA PRO A 259 30.69 42.64 -15.72
C PRO A 259 30.78 43.68 -14.58
N ARG A 260 31.99 44.21 -14.36
CA ARG A 260 32.27 45.28 -13.37
C ARG A 260 31.81 46.67 -13.83
N LYS A 261 31.12 47.42 -12.94
CA LYS A 261 31.16 48.89 -12.68
C LYS A 261 29.94 49.31 -11.82
N LYS A 262 29.98 50.30 -10.92
CA LYS A 262 31.11 51.04 -10.30
C LYS A 262 30.61 51.72 -8.99
N VAL A 263 31.38 51.56 -7.91
CA VAL A 263 31.68 52.51 -6.80
C VAL A 263 30.70 53.66 -6.50
N ASP A 264 30.19 53.71 -5.26
CA ASP A 264 30.38 54.85 -4.30
C ASP A 264 29.95 54.44 -2.87
N ASP A 265 30.93 54.45 -1.94
CA ASP A 265 30.94 55.05 -0.58
C ASP A 265 29.60 55.53 0.03
N THR A 266 29.20 55.26 1.30
CA THR A 266 29.95 55.10 2.58
C THR A 266 29.01 54.50 3.68
N SER A 267 29.37 54.16 4.94
CA SER A 267 30.62 54.21 5.74
C SER A 267 30.70 53.16 6.88
N SER A 268 30.12 53.43 8.07
CA SER A 268 30.33 52.73 9.37
C SER A 268 28.98 52.49 10.12
N THR A 269 28.85 51.75 11.24
CA THR A 269 29.76 51.49 12.38
C THR A 269 29.39 50.21 13.17
N SER A 270 30.19 49.86 14.19
CA SER A 270 30.03 48.81 15.22
C SER A 270 28.74 48.93 16.08
N SER A 271 28.36 48.02 17.00
CA SER A 271 29.13 47.00 17.76
C SER A 271 28.29 45.83 18.33
N ALA A 272 29.02 44.78 18.71
CA ALA A 272 28.92 43.90 19.90
C ALA A 272 28.17 44.47 21.15
N SER A 273 27.77 43.72 22.20
CA SER A 273 27.60 42.27 22.49
C SER A 273 27.26 42.06 23.99
N SER A 274 26.32 41.17 24.36
CA SER A 274 26.16 40.51 25.69
C SER A 274 24.92 39.57 25.60
N GLU A 275 24.71 38.43 26.30
CA GLU A 275 25.02 37.98 27.69
C GLU A 275 24.41 38.92 28.75
N GLU A 276 23.95 38.55 29.95
CA GLU A 276 23.80 37.34 30.78
C GLU A 276 22.55 37.63 31.71
N SER A 277 21.93 36.79 32.56
CA SER A 277 21.88 35.34 32.86
C SER A 277 20.78 35.12 33.96
N TYR A 278 20.67 33.91 34.55
CA TYR A 278 19.81 33.57 35.72
C TYR A 278 18.27 33.66 35.51
N LEU A 279 17.39 33.03 36.30
CA LEU A 279 17.49 32.19 37.50
C LEU A 279 16.79 30.83 37.25
N GLY A 280 17.20 29.78 37.98
CA GLY A 280 16.44 28.53 38.08
C GLY A 280 16.18 28.17 39.53
N LEU A 281 15.07 27.47 39.81
CA LEU A 281 14.82 26.77 41.06
C LEU A 281 14.18 25.41 40.78
N THR A 282 14.69 24.39 41.48
CA THR A 282 14.21 23.00 41.47
C THR A 282 13.39 22.73 42.71
N GLU A 283 12.35 21.89 42.63
CA GLU A 283 12.06 20.94 43.74
C GLU A 283 11.19 19.75 43.31
N THR A 284 11.52 18.60 43.90
CA THR A 284 10.77 17.33 44.00
C THR A 284 11.21 16.70 45.35
N PRO A 285 10.63 15.60 45.90
CA PRO A 285 9.60 14.71 45.35
C PRO A 285 8.47 14.37 46.36
N THR A 286 7.60 13.41 46.05
CA THR A 286 7.34 12.22 46.90
C THR A 286 6.42 11.20 46.22
N SER A 287 6.38 9.97 46.74
CA SER A 287 5.70 8.81 46.17
C SER A 287 4.59 8.27 47.07
N HIS A 288 3.52 7.72 46.50
CA HIS A 288 2.66 6.77 47.22
C HIS A 288 2.29 5.56 46.37
N HIS A 289 2.47 4.36 46.93
CA HIS A 289 1.91 3.12 46.41
C HIS A 289 0.48 2.93 46.91
N SER A 290 -0.36 2.29 46.08
CA SER A 290 -1.48 1.48 46.57
C SER A 290 -1.69 0.27 45.66
N SER A 291 -1.58 -0.92 46.24
CA SER A 291 -1.99 -2.17 45.60
C SER A 291 -3.37 -2.55 46.12
N PHE A 292 -4.23 -3.10 45.27
CA PHE A 292 -5.42 -3.80 45.72
C PHE A 292 -5.57 -5.13 44.98
N SER A 293 -5.97 -6.15 45.72
CA SER A 293 -6.17 -7.51 45.23
C SER A 293 -7.56 -7.97 45.64
N SER A 294 -8.28 -8.63 44.73
CA SER A 294 -9.56 -9.28 45.04
C SER A 294 -9.67 -10.59 44.26
N SER A 295 -9.83 -11.67 45.02
CA SER A 295 -9.83 -13.07 44.58
C SER A 295 -10.89 -13.40 43.53
N VAL A 296 -10.56 -14.33 42.63
CA VAL A 296 -11.52 -14.99 41.72
C VAL A 296 -11.85 -16.40 42.26
N PRO A 297 -13.11 -16.85 42.29
CA PRO A 297 -13.46 -18.22 42.68
C PRO A 297 -13.06 -19.26 41.63
N SER A 298 -12.63 -20.44 42.06
CA SER A 298 -12.29 -21.55 41.17
C SER A 298 -13.50 -22.42 40.81
N LEU A 299 -13.62 -22.78 39.54
CA LEU A 299 -14.44 -23.90 39.05
C LEU A 299 -13.65 -24.69 38.00
N SER A 300 -13.91 -25.99 37.93
CA SER A 300 -13.15 -26.97 37.14
C SER A 300 -14.08 -28.12 36.68
N PRO A 301 -13.66 -29.04 35.79
CA PRO A 301 -13.41 -28.67 34.39
C PRO A 301 -14.07 -29.68 33.42
N SER A 302 -15.01 -29.23 32.58
CA SER A 302 -15.47 -30.01 31.42
C SER A 302 -16.22 -29.16 30.40
N GLU A 303 -15.59 -28.88 29.26
CA GLU A 303 -16.12 -29.22 27.93
C GLU A 303 -15.03 -28.97 26.88
N LYS A 304 -14.98 -29.80 25.82
CA LYS A 304 -13.91 -29.72 24.81
C LYS A 304 -14.22 -28.62 23.79
N SER A 305 -13.44 -27.54 23.81
CA SER A 305 -13.41 -26.60 22.68
C SER A 305 -12.96 -27.32 21.40
N PRO A 306 -13.67 -27.17 20.27
CA PRO A 306 -13.13 -27.61 18.98
C PRO A 306 -11.89 -26.76 18.64
N GLU A 307 -10.85 -27.41 18.14
CA GLU A 307 -9.61 -26.72 17.76
C GLU A 307 -9.84 -25.79 16.54
N PRO A 308 -9.08 -24.68 16.44
CA PRO A 308 -9.18 -23.78 15.29
C PRO A 308 -8.62 -24.47 14.03
N LEU A 309 -9.53 -24.90 13.15
CA LEU A 309 -9.21 -25.48 11.83
C LEU A 309 -8.15 -24.65 11.12
N GLY A 310 -7.06 -25.31 10.73
CA GLY A 310 -5.97 -24.68 10.00
C GLY A 310 -6.37 -24.34 8.57
N ILE A 311 -5.65 -23.39 7.97
CA ILE A 311 -5.84 -23.01 6.55
C ILE A 311 -5.64 -24.19 5.59
N TYR A 312 -4.92 -25.22 6.03
CA TYR A 312 -4.66 -26.45 5.30
C TYR A 312 -5.80 -27.50 5.38
N ASP A 313 -6.69 -27.41 6.38
CA ASP A 313 -7.80 -28.39 6.55
C ASP A 313 -8.99 -28.09 5.63
N ILE A 314 -9.00 -26.92 4.99
CA ILE A 314 -10.03 -26.49 4.03
C ILE A 314 -9.76 -27.04 2.62
N ILE A 315 -8.55 -27.55 2.36
CA ILE A 315 -8.15 -28.11 1.06
C ILE A 315 -7.87 -29.60 1.23
N SER A 316 -8.85 -30.45 0.85
CA SER A 316 -8.56 -31.86 0.58
C SER A 316 -7.37 -31.97 -0.37
N LYS A 317 -6.43 -32.87 -0.10
CA LYS A 317 -5.24 -33.09 -0.94
C LYS A 317 -5.62 -33.41 -2.41
N ASP A 318 -6.80 -33.95 -2.60
CA ASP A 318 -7.41 -34.33 -3.89
C ASP A 318 -7.94 -33.13 -4.71
N ASN A 319 -7.95 -31.92 -4.15
CA ASN A 319 -8.46 -30.68 -4.77
C ASN A 319 -7.44 -29.54 -4.85
N LEU A 320 -6.16 -29.80 -4.57
CA LEU A 320 -5.10 -28.84 -4.89
C LEU A 320 -4.76 -28.99 -6.39
N PRO A 321 -4.97 -27.96 -7.25
CA PRO A 321 -4.57 -28.06 -8.65
C PRO A 321 -3.04 -28.22 -8.72
N ALA A 322 -2.59 -29.35 -9.26
CA ALA A 322 -1.18 -29.76 -9.21
C ALA A 322 -0.28 -28.73 -9.90
N LEU A 323 0.52 -28.02 -9.10
CA LEU A 323 1.42 -26.97 -9.56
C LEU A 323 2.68 -27.58 -10.20
N GLY A 324 2.51 -28.20 -11.39
CA GLY A 324 3.61 -28.60 -12.27
C GLY A 324 3.74 -30.09 -12.62
N THR A 325 2.86 -30.98 -12.16
CA THR A 325 3.09 -32.44 -12.29
C THR A 325 2.31 -33.18 -13.39
N GLU A 326 1.26 -32.60 -13.98
CA GLU A 326 0.46 -33.24 -15.05
C GLU A 326 0.49 -32.48 -16.40
N ALA A 327 1.55 -31.72 -16.66
CA ALA A 327 1.86 -31.17 -17.99
C ALA A 327 2.42 -32.27 -18.93
N GLY A 328 1.66 -33.36 -19.11
CA GLY A 328 2.06 -34.53 -19.87
C GLY A 328 2.17 -34.27 -21.38
N THR A 329 3.39 -34.17 -21.89
CA THR A 329 3.75 -34.32 -23.32
C THR A 329 3.12 -33.35 -24.34
N THR A 330 2.44 -32.28 -23.90
CA THR A 330 2.15 -31.09 -24.73
C THR A 330 2.41 -29.81 -23.91
N LEU A 331 3.04 -28.75 -24.41
CA LEU A 331 3.45 -28.43 -25.79
C LEU A 331 4.86 -27.78 -25.75
N PRO A 332 5.90 -28.32 -26.44
CA PRO A 332 7.28 -27.82 -26.32
C PRO A 332 7.47 -26.32 -26.64
N CYS A 333 6.65 -25.77 -27.53
CA CYS A 333 6.74 -24.36 -27.92
C CYS A 333 6.38 -23.38 -26.79
N PHE A 334 5.55 -23.75 -25.80
CA PHE A 334 5.27 -22.86 -24.67
C PHE A 334 6.48 -22.72 -23.73
N HIS A 335 7.20 -23.82 -23.47
CA HIS A 335 8.42 -23.76 -22.65
C HIS A 335 9.52 -22.98 -23.38
N ALA A 336 9.66 -23.19 -24.70
CA ALA A 336 10.57 -22.41 -25.53
C ALA A 336 10.19 -20.91 -25.58
N ALA A 337 8.91 -20.57 -25.67
CA ALA A 337 8.45 -19.17 -25.68
C ALA A 337 8.68 -18.47 -24.32
N LEU A 338 8.56 -19.17 -23.20
CA LEU A 338 8.81 -18.63 -21.85
C LEU A 338 10.29 -18.56 -21.45
N LEU A 339 11.19 -19.20 -22.20
CA LEU A 339 12.63 -19.18 -21.93
C LEU A 339 13.46 -18.49 -23.02
N ALA A 340 13.03 -18.38 -24.27
CA ALA A 340 13.81 -17.72 -25.32
C ALA A 340 14.31 -16.30 -24.96
N PRO A 341 13.54 -15.44 -24.26
CA PRO A 341 14.05 -14.18 -23.71
C PRO A 341 15.18 -14.34 -22.68
N TYR A 342 15.06 -15.33 -21.78
CA TYR A 342 16.06 -15.65 -20.76
C TYR A 342 17.31 -16.28 -21.38
N ASP A 343 17.15 -17.24 -22.28
CA ASP A 343 18.23 -17.93 -22.98
C ASP A 343 19.02 -16.96 -23.87
N TYR A 344 18.34 -16.02 -24.53
CA TYR A 344 18.97 -14.91 -25.23
C TYR A 344 19.85 -14.08 -24.30
N LEU A 345 19.33 -13.64 -23.14
CA LEU A 345 20.10 -12.87 -22.17
C LEU A 345 21.29 -13.66 -21.60
N CYS A 346 21.15 -14.97 -21.42
CA CYS A 346 22.24 -15.88 -21.01
C CYS A 346 23.33 -15.98 -22.08
N SER A 347 22.98 -15.89 -23.37
CA SER A 347 23.96 -15.90 -24.47
C SER A 347 24.82 -14.63 -24.58
N LEU A 348 24.40 -13.53 -23.93
CA LEU A 348 25.15 -12.27 -23.95
C LEU A 348 26.40 -12.33 -23.05
N PRO A 349 27.57 -11.80 -23.48
CA PRO A 349 28.83 -11.96 -22.75
C PRO A 349 28.77 -11.45 -21.31
N SER A 350 29.09 -12.32 -20.36
CA SER A 350 29.03 -12.10 -18.91
C SER A 350 30.44 -12.13 -18.30
N LYS A 351 30.68 -11.35 -17.24
CA LYS A 351 31.96 -11.36 -16.51
C LYS A 351 32.11 -12.52 -15.50
N GLY A 352 31.07 -13.32 -15.26
CA GLY A 352 31.12 -14.50 -14.35
C GLY A 352 31.29 -14.21 -12.84
N ILE A 353 31.61 -12.97 -12.45
CA ILE A 353 32.09 -12.57 -11.11
C ILE A 353 31.26 -13.14 -9.94
N ARG A 354 29.93 -13.23 -10.04
CA ARG A 354 29.09 -13.76 -8.94
C ARG A 354 29.32 -15.24 -8.65
N GLU A 355 29.56 -16.06 -9.68
CA GLU A 355 29.80 -17.48 -9.50
C GLU A 355 31.18 -17.70 -8.87
N GLN A 356 32.19 -16.95 -9.34
CA GLN A 356 33.52 -16.89 -8.72
C GLN A 356 33.48 -16.40 -7.27
N PHE A 357 32.59 -15.45 -6.94
CA PHE A 357 32.39 -14.97 -5.56
C PHE A 357 31.70 -16.01 -4.67
N ILE A 358 30.70 -16.75 -5.21
CA ILE A 358 30.08 -17.88 -4.51
C ILE A 358 31.10 -18.99 -4.25
N ASP A 359 31.95 -19.31 -5.24
CA ASP A 359 33.02 -20.30 -5.08
C ASP A 359 34.07 -19.85 -4.06
N ALA A 360 34.55 -18.60 -4.14
CA ALA A 360 35.49 -18.03 -3.17
C ALA A 360 34.92 -18.01 -1.73
N LEU A 361 33.63 -17.67 -1.55
CA LEU A 361 32.97 -17.78 -0.25
C LEU A 361 32.90 -19.24 0.23
N ASN A 362 32.78 -20.21 -0.67
CA ASN A 362 32.62 -21.60 -0.30
C ASN A 362 33.88 -22.22 0.32
N GLU A 363 35.08 -21.67 0.04
CA GLU A 363 36.33 -22.07 0.68
C GLU A 363 36.30 -21.91 2.21
N TRP A 364 35.55 -20.93 2.73
CA TRP A 364 35.37 -20.73 4.19
C TRP A 364 34.11 -21.39 4.76
N VAL A 365 33.04 -21.53 3.96
CA VAL A 365 31.74 -22.02 4.45
C VAL A 365 31.59 -23.54 4.30
N GLY A 366 32.32 -24.18 3.37
CA GLY A 366 32.33 -25.64 3.22
C GLY A 366 30.99 -26.25 2.77
N VAL A 367 30.17 -25.51 2.01
CA VAL A 367 28.89 -26.01 1.50
C VAL A 367 29.13 -27.16 0.51
N PRO A 368 28.42 -28.30 0.63
CA PRO A 368 28.50 -29.40 -0.32
C PRO A 368 28.25 -28.95 -1.76
N ALA A 369 29.10 -29.35 -2.71
CA ALA A 369 29.10 -28.86 -4.08
C ALA A 369 27.72 -28.94 -4.78
N HIS A 370 26.91 -29.98 -4.50
CA HIS A 370 25.57 -30.11 -5.07
C HIS A 370 24.58 -29.02 -4.60
N LEU A 371 24.79 -28.45 -3.41
CA LEU A 371 24.06 -27.27 -2.93
C LEU A 371 24.70 -25.97 -3.43
N THR A 372 26.03 -25.87 -3.50
CA THR A 372 26.72 -24.69 -4.06
C THR A 372 26.31 -24.43 -5.51
N GLU A 373 26.28 -25.47 -6.35
CA GLU A 373 25.77 -25.40 -7.73
C GLU A 373 24.28 -25.03 -7.80
N LYS A 374 23.51 -25.39 -6.78
CA LYS A 374 22.09 -25.04 -6.67
C LYS A 374 21.93 -23.56 -6.29
N ILE A 375 22.77 -23.04 -5.40
CA ILE A 375 22.83 -21.61 -5.02
C ILE A 375 23.22 -20.77 -6.24
N LYS A 376 24.24 -21.17 -7.01
CA LYS A 376 24.61 -20.52 -8.28
C LYS A 376 23.42 -20.46 -9.23
N LYS A 377 22.71 -21.57 -9.46
CA LYS A 377 21.53 -21.63 -10.34
C LYS A 377 20.39 -20.72 -9.88
N VAL A 378 20.09 -20.66 -8.58
CA VAL A 378 19.11 -19.70 -8.02
C VAL A 378 19.56 -18.25 -8.24
N SER A 379 20.82 -17.93 -7.92
CA SER A 379 21.39 -16.58 -8.10
C SER A 379 21.39 -16.14 -9.56
N HIS A 380 21.73 -17.04 -10.49
CA HIS A 380 21.75 -16.80 -11.92
C HIS A 380 20.34 -16.56 -12.48
N LEU A 381 19.35 -17.39 -12.08
CA LEU A 381 17.94 -17.22 -12.45
C LEU A 381 17.40 -15.87 -11.97
N LEU A 382 17.55 -15.55 -10.68
CA LEU A 382 17.02 -14.32 -10.08
C LEU A 382 17.68 -13.06 -10.67
N HIS A 383 19.00 -13.07 -10.86
CA HIS A 383 19.69 -11.91 -11.45
C HIS A 383 19.28 -11.67 -12.90
N ASN A 384 19.27 -12.71 -13.74
CA ASN A 384 18.86 -12.53 -15.14
C ASN A 384 17.37 -12.18 -15.23
N ALA A 385 16.53 -12.67 -14.32
CA ALA A 385 15.14 -12.24 -14.21
C ALA A 385 15.00 -10.75 -13.84
N SER A 386 15.82 -10.21 -12.94
CA SER A 386 15.87 -8.76 -12.71
C SER A 386 16.27 -8.06 -14.00
N LEU A 387 17.38 -8.44 -14.64
CA LEU A 387 17.87 -7.74 -15.84
C LEU A 387 16.84 -7.67 -16.99
N LEU A 388 16.01 -8.71 -17.16
CA LEU A 388 14.90 -8.72 -18.12
C LEU A 388 13.80 -7.69 -17.80
N LEU A 389 13.57 -7.43 -16.51
CA LEU A 389 12.60 -6.44 -16.03
C LEU A 389 13.23 -5.04 -15.99
N ASP A 390 14.44 -4.91 -15.46
CA ASP A 390 15.27 -3.70 -15.42
C ASP A 390 15.38 -3.09 -16.84
N ASP A 391 15.76 -3.91 -17.85
CA ASP A 391 15.86 -3.47 -19.25
C ASP A 391 14.54 -2.88 -19.77
N PHE A 392 13.40 -3.45 -19.38
CA PHE A 392 12.08 -2.98 -19.79
C PHE A 392 11.64 -1.72 -19.03
N GLN A 393 11.84 -1.68 -17.71
CA GLN A 393 11.44 -0.54 -16.87
C GLN A 393 12.23 0.72 -17.20
N ASP A 394 13.54 0.60 -17.42
CA ASP A 394 14.41 1.70 -17.88
C ASP A 394 14.18 2.07 -19.36
N SER A 395 13.35 1.31 -20.09
CA SER A 395 13.22 1.37 -21.56
C SER A 395 14.58 1.28 -22.29
N SER A 396 15.53 0.56 -21.70
CA SER A 396 16.92 0.48 -22.18
C SER A 396 17.00 -0.28 -23.50
N PRO A 397 17.38 0.35 -24.63
CA PRO A 397 17.35 -0.31 -25.93
C PRO A 397 18.48 -1.34 -26.11
N LEU A 398 19.52 -1.31 -25.26
CA LEU A 398 20.72 -2.12 -25.39
C LEU A 398 21.16 -2.75 -24.06
N ARG A 399 21.38 -4.06 -24.07
CA ARG A 399 22.03 -4.81 -22.98
C ARG A 399 23.39 -5.33 -23.47
N ARG A 400 24.47 -4.96 -22.78
CA ARG A 400 25.86 -5.42 -23.09
C ARG A 400 26.30 -5.15 -24.55
N GLY A 401 25.80 -4.07 -25.17
CA GLY A 401 26.11 -3.72 -26.57
C GLY A 401 25.36 -4.54 -27.63
N LYS A 402 24.30 -5.27 -27.23
CA LYS A 402 23.33 -5.96 -28.10
C LYS A 402 21.92 -5.45 -27.79
N PRO A 403 20.92 -5.63 -28.66
CA PRO A 403 19.55 -5.18 -28.37
C PRO A 403 19.02 -5.81 -27.07
N ALA A 404 18.33 -5.02 -26.25
CA ALA A 404 17.76 -5.53 -25.01
C ALA A 404 16.61 -6.50 -25.28
N THR A 405 16.37 -7.45 -24.37
CA THR A 405 15.49 -8.59 -24.68
C THR A 405 14.06 -8.18 -25.04
N HIS A 406 13.52 -7.12 -24.40
CA HIS A 406 12.18 -6.61 -24.71
C HIS A 406 12.08 -5.96 -26.10
N THR A 407 13.19 -5.57 -26.74
CA THR A 407 13.18 -5.02 -28.11
C THR A 407 13.16 -6.12 -29.19
N ILE A 408 13.53 -7.36 -28.83
CA ILE A 408 13.54 -8.52 -29.74
C ILE A 408 12.25 -9.33 -29.59
N PHE A 409 11.86 -9.64 -28.35
CA PHE A 409 10.74 -10.52 -28.02
C PHE A 409 9.47 -9.75 -27.60
N GLY A 410 9.54 -8.42 -27.55
CA GLY A 410 8.46 -7.56 -27.07
C GLY A 410 8.36 -7.50 -25.54
N PRO A 411 7.76 -6.42 -24.98
CA PRO A 411 7.58 -6.26 -23.54
C PRO A 411 6.90 -7.44 -22.84
N ALA A 412 5.76 -7.91 -23.38
CA ALA A 412 4.96 -8.95 -22.75
C ALA A 412 5.72 -10.28 -22.59
N GLN A 413 6.50 -10.68 -23.59
CA GLN A 413 7.28 -11.93 -23.52
C GLN A 413 8.46 -11.78 -22.55
N ALA A 414 9.12 -10.62 -22.49
CA ALA A 414 10.20 -10.35 -21.53
C ALA A 414 9.69 -10.38 -20.07
N ILE A 415 8.58 -9.69 -19.78
CA ILE A 415 7.96 -9.64 -18.44
C ILE A 415 7.50 -11.04 -17.99
N ASN A 416 6.84 -11.79 -18.87
CA ASN A 416 6.39 -13.15 -18.57
C ASN A 416 7.57 -14.11 -18.32
N SER A 417 8.67 -13.97 -19.09
CA SER A 417 9.87 -14.80 -18.93
C SER A 417 10.63 -14.47 -17.64
N SER A 418 10.75 -13.18 -17.29
CA SER A 418 11.27 -12.73 -15.99
C SER A 418 10.46 -13.35 -14.84
N SER A 419 9.14 -13.18 -14.88
CA SER A 419 8.21 -13.70 -13.87
C SER A 419 8.31 -15.23 -13.72
N TYR A 420 8.37 -15.95 -14.85
CA TYR A 420 8.57 -17.40 -14.87
C TYR A 420 9.92 -17.81 -14.26
N CYS A 421 10.99 -17.07 -14.52
CA CYS A 421 12.31 -17.35 -13.95
C CYS A 421 12.37 -17.09 -12.43
N ILE A 422 11.63 -16.10 -11.91
CA ILE A 422 11.48 -15.89 -10.46
C ILE A 422 10.75 -17.08 -9.82
N VAL A 423 9.63 -17.53 -10.40
CA VAL A 423 8.90 -18.71 -9.90
C VAL A 423 9.77 -19.97 -9.95
N LYS A 424 10.52 -20.18 -11.04
CA LYS A 424 11.45 -21.30 -11.22
C LYS A 424 12.62 -21.25 -10.22
N ALA A 425 13.08 -20.06 -9.84
CA ALA A 425 14.07 -19.90 -8.78
C ALA A 425 13.48 -20.24 -7.40
N LEU A 426 12.28 -19.77 -7.08
CA LEU A 426 11.60 -20.09 -5.81
C LEU A 426 11.34 -21.60 -5.66
N ASP A 427 10.98 -22.29 -6.75
CA ASP A 427 10.80 -23.73 -6.75
C ASP A 427 12.13 -24.49 -6.54
N LEU A 428 13.21 -24.01 -7.16
CA LEU A 428 14.55 -24.53 -6.89
C LEU A 428 15.03 -24.25 -5.45
N VAL A 429 14.61 -23.14 -4.83
CA VAL A 429 14.85 -22.82 -3.41
C VAL A 429 14.07 -23.77 -2.49
N ARG A 430 12.81 -24.09 -2.77
CA ARG A 430 11.99 -25.04 -1.96
C ARG A 430 12.60 -26.43 -1.81
N THR A 431 13.41 -26.86 -2.77
CA THR A 431 14.01 -28.20 -2.77
C THR A 431 15.42 -28.25 -2.12
N PHE A 432 15.83 -27.22 -1.39
CA PHE A 432 16.98 -27.31 -0.48
C PHE A 432 16.63 -28.07 0.81
N PRO A 433 17.62 -28.61 1.55
CA PRO A 433 17.41 -29.11 2.90
C PRO A 433 16.83 -28.02 3.82
N GLU A 434 15.98 -28.41 4.77
CA GLU A 434 15.38 -27.47 5.72
C GLU A 434 16.46 -26.71 6.51
N SER A 435 16.38 -25.38 6.46
CA SER A 435 17.29 -24.47 7.15
C SER A 435 16.54 -23.23 7.61
N PRO A 436 16.79 -22.69 8.82
CA PRO A 436 16.16 -21.45 9.27
C PRO A 436 16.39 -20.26 8.33
N ALA A 437 17.54 -20.22 7.64
CA ALA A 437 17.84 -19.18 6.65
C ALA A 437 17.04 -19.36 5.35
N LEU A 438 16.80 -20.61 4.92
CA LEU A 438 15.93 -20.93 3.79
C LEU A 438 14.48 -20.55 4.12
N ALA A 439 14.03 -20.91 5.32
CA ALA A 439 12.70 -20.62 5.84
C ALA A 439 12.46 -19.09 5.86
N PHE A 440 13.39 -18.31 6.42
CA PHE A 440 13.37 -16.84 6.35
C PHE A 440 13.27 -16.32 4.91
N ALA A 441 14.09 -16.84 3.99
CA ALA A 441 14.12 -16.39 2.59
C ALA A 441 12.84 -16.71 1.79
N ILE A 442 12.05 -17.71 2.19
CA ILE A 442 10.78 -18.08 1.54
C ILE A 442 9.53 -17.65 2.35
N GLY A 443 9.70 -16.91 3.45
CA GLY A 443 8.60 -16.47 4.31
C GLY A 443 8.00 -17.55 5.23
N TRP A 444 8.66 -18.70 5.38
CA TRP A 444 8.30 -19.73 6.36
C TRP A 444 8.96 -19.41 7.71
N SER A 445 8.16 -19.24 8.77
CA SER A 445 8.71 -19.13 10.13
C SER A 445 8.75 -20.49 10.82
N PRO A 446 9.93 -21.04 11.19
CA PRO A 446 10.03 -22.34 11.85
C PRO A 446 9.43 -22.35 13.27
N TYR A 447 9.04 -21.19 13.80
CA TYR A 447 8.38 -21.08 15.11
C TYR A 447 6.95 -21.62 15.13
N LEU A 448 6.32 -21.86 13.97
CA LEU A 448 4.95 -22.41 13.90
C LEU A 448 4.88 -23.94 14.11
N SER A 449 6.00 -24.67 14.04
CA SER A 449 6.01 -26.14 14.14
C SER A 449 6.47 -26.70 15.50
N ARG A 450 6.62 -25.86 16.54
CA ARG A 450 7.01 -26.30 17.91
C ARG A 450 5.86 -26.26 18.93
N LYS A 451 4.72 -26.86 18.59
CA LYS A 451 3.73 -27.37 19.55
C LYS A 451 3.12 -28.69 19.06
N ASN A 452 3.78 -29.79 19.43
CA ASN A 452 3.23 -31.12 19.68
C ASN A 452 4.39 -32.05 20.05
N GLY A 453 4.58 -32.30 21.35
CA GLY A 453 5.72 -33.06 21.87
C GLY A 453 5.78 -32.98 23.40
N ASN A 454 5.27 -34.04 24.03
CA ASN A 454 4.93 -34.19 25.46
C ASN A 454 3.70 -33.39 25.90
#